data_AF-N9KAB3-F1
#
_entry.id   AF-N9KAB3-F1
#
_cell.length_a   1.000
_cell.length_b   1.000
_cell.length_c   1.000
_cell.angle_alpha   90.00
_cell.angle_beta   90.00
_cell.angle_gamma   90.00
#
_symmetry.space_group_name_H-M   'P 1'
#
loop_
_entity.id
_entity.type
_entity.pdbx_description
1 polymer ?
#
loop_
_entity_poly.entity_id
_entity_poly.type
_entity_poly.pdbx_seq_one_letter_code
_entity_poly.pdbx_strand_id
1 'polypeptide(L)' 'MLVKFAVRFMGVLFAVLALVALVIHFFFSSKLTTDLWIIMVPIILGVPMLTSVIVAKDDELSVQ' A
#
# COMPACT_ATOMS: atom_id res chain seq x y z
N MET A 1 14.00 14.70 3.43
CA MET A 1 13.61 13.43 4.08
C MET A 1 12.18 13.00 3.68
N LEU A 2 11.15 13.81 3.91
CA LEU A 2 9.75 13.42 3.68
C LEU A 2 9.38 13.07 2.23
N VAL A 3 9.91 13.78 1.23
CA VAL A 3 9.57 13.52 -0.19
C VAL A 3 10.06 12.14 -0.65
N LYS A 4 11.26 11.71 -0.22
CA LYS A 4 11.80 10.38 -0.55
C LYS A 4 10.94 9.27 0.07
N PHE A 5 10.56 9.45 1.33
CA PHE A 5 9.63 8.56 2.02
C PHE A 5 8.27 8.51 1.32
N ALA A 6 7.69 9.67 1.00
CA ALA A 6 6.40 9.78 0.32
C ALA A 6 6.42 9.09 -1.05
N VAL A 7 7.47 9.27 -1.85
CA VAL A 7 7.62 8.62 -3.16
C VAL A 7 7.68 7.09 -3.01
N ARG A 8 8.42 6.57 -2.02
CA ARG A 8 8.45 5.12 -1.74
C ARG A 8 7.09 4.60 -1.29
N PHE A 9 6.46 5.31 -0.36
CA PHE A 9 5.12 4.97 0.12
C PHE A 9 4.11 4.91 -1.03
N MET A 10 4.09 5.92 -1.92
CA MET A 10 3.23 5.94 -3.10
C MET A 10 3.53 4.79 -4.05
N GLY A 11 4.79 4.45 -4.27
CA GLY A 11 5.18 3.30 -5.10
C GLY A 11 4.68 1.97 -4.53
N VAL A 12 4.86 1.75 -3.23
CA VAL A 12 4.38 0.52 -2.56
C VAL A 12 2.85 0.49 -2.53
N LEU A 13 2.19 1.60 -2.22
CA LEU A 13 0.72 1.73 -2.23
C LEU A 13 0.16 1.40 -3.61
N PHE A 14 0.73 1.95 -4.67
CA PHE A 14 0.30 1.68 -6.03
C PHE A 14 0.44 0.20 -6.40
N ALA A 15 1.57 -0.43 -6.04
CA ALA A 15 1.78 -1.85 -6.28
C ALA A 15 0.76 -2.72 -5.54
N VAL A 16 0.47 -2.41 -4.26
CA VAL A 16 -0.54 -3.12 -3.46
C VAL A 16 -1.93 -2.93 -4.05
N LEU A 17 -2.31 -1.70 -4.43
CA LEU A 17 -3.60 -1.39 -5.07
C LEU A 17 -3.77 -2.16 -6.38
N ALA A 18 -2.75 -2.19 -7.24
CA ALA A 18 -2.80 -2.92 -8.50
C ALA A 18 -2.96 -4.42 -8.27
N LEU A 19 -2.22 -5.00 -7.33
CA LEU A 19 -2.31 -6.42 -7.01
C LEU A 19 -3.69 -6.78 -6.45
N VAL A 20 -4.22 -5.99 -5.51
CA VAL A 20 -5.57 -6.20 -4.96
C VAL A 20 -6.63 -6.06 -6.04
N ALA A 21 -6.52 -5.06 -6.91
CA ALA A 21 -7.46 -4.87 -8.03
C ALA A 21 -7.45 -6.07 -8.98
N LEU A 22 -6.28 -6.59 -9.33
CA LEU A 22 -6.15 -7.80 -10.17
C LEU A 22 -6.80 -9.01 -9.49
N VAL A 23 -6.51 -9.24 -8.21
CA VAL A 23 -7.09 -10.36 -7.46
C VAL A 23 -8.62 -10.25 -7.39
N ILE A 24 -9.16 -9.08 -7.04
CA ILE A 24 -10.62 -8.87 -6.96
C ILE A 24 -11.27 -9.06 -8.34
N HIS A 25 -10.66 -8.53 -9.40
CA HIS A 25 -11.22 -8.58 -10.74
C HIS A 25 -11.24 -10.00 -11.33
N PHE A 26 -10.17 -10.77 -11.14
CA PHE A 26 -10.03 -12.10 -11.75
C PHE A 26 -10.65 -13.23 -10.92
N PHE A 27 -10.67 -13.12 -9.59
CA PHE A 27 -11.07 -14.23 -8.71
C PHE A 27 -12.46 -14.08 -8.08
N PHE A 28 -13.07 -12.89 -8.13
CA PHE A 28 -14.33 -12.62 -7.43
C PHE A 28 -15.42 -12.07 -8.34
N SER A 29 -16.67 -12.32 -7.97
CA SER A 29 -17.83 -11.80 -8.70
C SER A 29 -17.99 -10.29 -8.50
N SER A 30 -18.55 -9.61 -9.51
CA SER A 30 -18.84 -8.16 -9.47
C SER A 30 -19.74 -7.74 -8.29
N LYS A 31 -20.57 -8.65 -7.79
CA LYS A 31 -21.48 -8.41 -6.66
C LYS A 31 -20.74 -8.25 -5.32
N LEU A 32 -19.53 -8.81 -5.20
CA LEU A 32 -18.70 -8.73 -3.99
C LEU A 32 -17.56 -7.72 -4.11
N THR A 33 -17.34 -7.14 -5.30
CA THR A 33 -16.21 -6.25 -5.57
C THR A 33 -16.13 -5.09 -4.57
N THR A 34 -17.23 -4.38 -4.33
CA THR A 34 -17.25 -3.24 -3.40
C THR A 34 -16.95 -3.67 -1.96
N ASP A 35 -17.54 -4.77 -1.50
CA ASP A 35 -17.35 -5.28 -0.14
C ASP A 35 -15.89 -5.71 0.08
N LEU A 36 -15.28 -6.35 -0.93
CA LEU A 36 -13.87 -6.75 -0.89
C LEU A 36 -12.94 -5.54 -0.85
N TRP A 37 -13.22 -4.48 -1.61
CA TRP A 37 -12.43 -3.24 -1.55
C TRP A 37 -12.46 -2.63 -0.15
N ILE A 38 -13.62 -2.62 0.52
CA ILE A 38 -13.78 -2.11 1.88
C ILE A 38 -12.98 -2.96 2.89
N ILE A 39 -13.14 -4.29 2.82
CA ILE A 39 -12.45 -5.22 3.74
C ILE A 39 -10.94 -5.16 3.55
N MET A 40 -10.46 -4.88 2.33
CA MET A 40 -9.04 -4.79 2.02
C MET A 40 -8.39 -3.45 2.41
N VAL A 41 -9.16 -2.39 2.75
CA VAL A 41 -8.60 -1.07 3.13
C VAL A 41 -7.51 -1.14 4.21
N PRO A 42 -7.68 -1.89 5.31
CA PRO A 42 -6.63 -2.00 6.33
C PRO A 42 -5.34 -2.59 5.80
N ILE A 43 -5.42 -3.54 4.86
CA ILE A 43 -4.25 -4.17 4.23
C ILE A 43 -3.62 -3.21 3.22
N ILE A 44 -4.44 -2.55 2.40
CA ILE A 44 -4.02 -1.58 1.38
C ILE A 44 -3.24 -0.42 2.02
N LEU A 45 -3.59 -0.01 3.23
CA LEU A 45 -2.88 1.06 3.95
C LEU A 45 -1.78 0.53 4.87
N GLY A 46 -2.05 -0.55 5.59
CA GLY A 46 -1.14 -1.13 6.58
C GLY A 46 0.14 -1.69 5.96
N VAL A 47 0.05 -2.39 4.82
CA VAL A 47 1.23 -2.95 4.16
C VAL A 47 2.18 -1.85 3.68
N PRO A 48 1.75 -0.84 2.89
CA PRO A 48 2.63 0.26 2.50
C PRO A 48 3.19 1.06 3.69
N MET A 49 2.41 1.27 4.75
CA MET A 49 2.91 1.93 5.97
C MET A 49 4.04 1.12 6.61
N LEU A 50 3.85 -0.16 6.87
CA LEU A 50 4.88 -1.00 7.49
C LEU A 50 6.10 -1.17 6.60
N THR A 51 5.91 -1.45 5.31
CA THR A 51 7.01 -1.61 4.36
C THR A 51 7.82 -0.33 4.20
N SER A 52 7.16 0.84 4.12
CA SER A 52 7.88 2.12 3.98
C SER A 52 8.71 2.47 5.23
N VAL A 53 8.26 2.08 6.42
CA VAL A 53 9.01 2.25 7.67
C VAL A 53 10.18 1.27 7.75
N ILE A 54 9.96 -0.01 7.44
CA ILE A 54 11.03 -1.03 7.47
C ILE A 54 12.14 -0.72 6.45
N VAL A 55 11.76 -0.20 5.29
CA VAL A 55 12.69 0.12 4.19
C VAL A 55 13.24 1.55 4.32
N ALA A 56 12.78 2.34 5.28
CA ALA A 56 13.37 3.64 5.56
C ALA A 56 14.83 3.46 6.00
N LYS A 57 15.72 4.29 5.46
CA LYS A 57 17.14 4.30 5.85
C LYS A 57 17.36 5.27 7.00
N ASP A 58 18.39 5.05 7.82
CA ASP A 58 18.74 5.93 8.95
C ASP A 58 18.91 7.40 8.53
N ASP A 59 19.48 7.67 7.34
CA ASP A 59 19.62 9.01 6.77
C ASP A 59 18.27 9.73 6.52
N GLU A 60 17.17 8.97 6.41
CA GLU A 60 15.81 9.46 6.19
C GLU A 60 15.00 9.61 7.48
N LEU A 61 15.43 8.96 8.56
CA LEU A 61 14.84 8.98 9.91
C LEU A 61 15.64 9.82 10.92
N SER A 62 16.88 10.21 10.58
CA SER A 62 17.71 11.07 11.42
C SER A 62 17.06 12.44 11.62
N VAL A 63 16.78 12.77 12.88
CA VAL A 63 16.42 14.11 13.32
C VAL A 63 17.72 14.91 13.40
N GLN A 64 18.12 15.57 12.31
CA GLN A 64 19.08 16.67 12.36
C GLN A 64 18.35 17.99 12.55
#